data_AF-B5CYG7-F1
#
_entry.id   AF-B5CYG7-F1
#
_cell.length_a   1.000
_cell.length_b   1.000
_cell.length_c   1.000
_cell.angle_alpha   90.00
_cell.angle_beta   90.00
_cell.angle_gamma   90.00
#
_symmetry.space_group_name_H-M   'P 1'
#
loop_
_entity.id
_entity.type
_entity.pdbx_description
1 polymer ?
#
loop_
_entity_poly.entity_id
_entity_poly.type
_entity_poly.pdbx_seq_one_letter_code
_entity_poly.pdbx_strand_id
1 'polypeptide(L)'
;MVYAQTGNSAWNKTWSATTPQKDAVMSFDLNVSEKKNLNPYNDGALCNGFMSVYVVEPSGRKSLLVTYEFSLTRMEGNIAYLKFVPGRSGMDDGEGTCKAILKNGKLQLIGTDQGGKSALFNGLTFK
;
A
#
# COMPACT_ATOMS: atom_id res chain seq x y z
N MET A 1 6.38 -7.61 -33.13
CA MET A 1 5.95 -6.35 -32.50
C MET A 1 5.88 -6.62 -31.00
N VAL A 2 6.94 -6.31 -30.26
CA VAL A 2 7.00 -6.54 -28.82
C VAL A 2 6.32 -5.33 -28.18
N TYR A 3 5.14 -5.53 -27.58
CA TYR A 3 4.54 -4.52 -26.73
C TYR A 3 5.51 -4.28 -25.59
N ALA A 4 6.13 -3.09 -25.57
CA ALA A 4 6.93 -2.65 -24.45
C ALA A 4 6.07 -2.79 -23.20
N GLN A 5 6.46 -3.72 -22.31
CA GLN A 5 6.04 -3.65 -20.91
C GLN A 5 6.36 -2.21 -20.48
N THR A 6 5.33 -1.40 -20.24
CA THR A 6 5.47 -0.25 -19.35
C THR A 6 6.05 -0.83 -18.06
N GLY A 7 7.37 -0.72 -17.93
CA GLY A 7 8.14 -1.52 -16.99
C GLY A 7 7.67 -1.27 -15.56
N ASN A 8 8.20 -2.06 -14.63
CA ASN A 8 7.92 -1.91 -13.20
C ASN A 8 8.07 -0.47 -12.68
N SER A 9 8.75 0.44 -13.40
CA SER A 9 8.81 1.88 -13.14
C SER A 9 7.43 2.55 -12.97
N ALA A 10 6.38 2.09 -13.66
CA ALA A 10 5.04 2.66 -13.49
C ALA A 10 4.43 2.37 -12.11
N TRP A 11 4.89 1.31 -11.45
CA TRP A 11 4.50 0.90 -10.10
C TRP A 11 5.36 1.55 -9.02
N ASN A 12 6.66 1.69 -9.31
CA ASN A 12 7.67 2.04 -8.34
C ASN A 12 7.68 3.54 -8.00
N LYS A 13 6.84 3.95 -7.05
CA LYS A 13 6.73 5.33 -6.55
C LYS A 13 5.94 5.36 -5.25
N THR A 14 5.85 6.56 -4.67
CA THR A 14 4.86 6.87 -3.65
C THR A 14 3.49 7.07 -4.29
N TRP A 15 2.50 6.37 -3.76
CA TRP A 15 1.10 6.44 -4.14
C TRP A 15 0.30 7.13 -3.03
N SER A 16 -0.61 8.03 -3.40
CA SER A 16 -1.41 8.76 -2.41
C SER A 16 -2.91 8.58 -2.64
N ALA A 17 -3.66 8.43 -1.56
CA ALA A 17 -5.12 8.41 -1.58
C ALA A 17 -5.69 9.22 -0.42
N THR A 18 -6.94 9.65 -0.57
CA THR A 18 -7.71 10.35 0.47
C THR A 18 -9.11 9.75 0.46
N THR A 19 -9.68 9.53 1.64
CA THR A 19 -11.06 9.06 1.75
C THR A 19 -12.03 10.08 1.16
N PRO A 20 -13.21 9.65 0.66
CA PRO A 20 -14.24 10.58 0.16
C PRO A 20 -14.63 11.66 1.18
N GLN A 21 -14.66 11.30 2.46
CA GLN A 21 -14.96 12.18 3.59
C GLN A 21 -13.81 13.14 3.94
N LYS A 22 -12.61 12.93 3.37
CA LYS A 22 -11.38 13.70 3.63
C LYS A 22 -10.90 13.65 5.08
N ASP A 23 -11.37 12.67 5.83
CA ASP A 23 -11.01 12.39 7.22
C ASP A 23 -9.79 11.45 7.35
N ALA A 24 -9.33 10.85 6.25
CA ALA A 24 -8.08 10.09 6.24
C ALA A 24 -7.31 10.23 4.93
N VAL A 25 -5.98 10.20 5.04
CA VAL A 25 -5.02 10.25 3.95
C VAL A 25 -4.09 9.06 4.05
N MET A 26 -3.81 8.41 2.93
CA MET A 26 -2.90 7.27 2.85
C MET A 26 -1.73 7.60 1.94
N SER A 27 -0.53 7.23 2.39
CA SER A 27 0.69 7.23 1.60
C SER A 27 1.18 5.80 1.48
N PHE A 28 1.50 5.35 0.28
CA PHE A 28 1.95 3.99 0.02
C PHE A 28 3.19 4.01 -0.87
N ASP A 29 4.35 3.78 -0.28
CA ASP A 29 5.59 3.59 -1.02
C ASP A 29 5.63 2.17 -1.55
N LEU A 30 5.75 2.01 -2.87
CA LEU A 30 5.74 0.71 -3.52
C LEU A 30 6.96 0.54 -4.42
N ASN A 31 7.58 -0.64 -4.36
CA ASN A 31 8.57 -1.14 -5.28
C ASN A 31 8.32 -2.62 -5.59
N VAL A 32 7.84 -2.90 -6.80
CA VAL A 32 7.55 -4.28 -7.26
C VAL A 32 8.77 -4.94 -7.91
N SER A 33 9.88 -4.22 -8.07
CA SER A 33 11.11 -4.75 -8.70
C SER A 33 12.04 -5.41 -7.70
N GLU A 34 12.10 -4.86 -6.49
CA GLU A 34 12.98 -5.34 -5.43
C GLU A 34 12.40 -4.97 -4.06
N LYS A 35 12.84 -5.69 -3.03
CA LYS A 35 12.57 -5.29 -1.66
C LYS A 35 13.53 -4.16 -1.26
N LYS A 36 13.03 -3.16 -0.54
CA LYS A 36 13.78 -2.02 -0.03
C LYS A 36 13.50 -1.82 1.45
N ASN A 37 14.40 -1.09 2.11
CA ASN A 37 14.10 -0.55 3.43
C ASN A 37 13.15 0.64 3.27
N LEU A 38 11.85 0.36 3.31
CA LEU A 38 10.78 1.36 3.18
C LEU A 38 10.08 1.64 4.51
N ASN A 39 10.31 0.81 5.54
CA ASN A 39 9.67 0.98 6.84
C ASN A 39 10.53 1.86 7.75
N PRO A 40 10.15 3.10 8.04
CA PRO A 40 10.91 4.00 8.90
C PRO A 40 10.89 3.60 10.39
N TYR A 41 10.10 2.59 10.76
CA TYR A 41 10.01 2.06 12.14
C TYR A 41 10.80 0.76 12.32
N ASN A 42 11.41 0.23 11.25
CA ASN A 42 12.20 -0.99 11.30
C ASN A 42 13.30 -0.97 10.24
N ASP A 43 14.46 -0.42 10.59
CA ASP A 43 15.61 -0.24 9.68
C ASP A 43 16.17 -1.55 9.08
N GLY A 44 15.83 -2.70 9.66
CA GLY A 44 16.23 -4.02 9.14
C GLY A 44 15.23 -4.65 8.18
N ALA A 45 14.02 -4.11 8.04
CA ALA A 45 12.96 -4.73 7.25
C ALA A 45 13.11 -4.41 5.77
N LEU A 46 13.22 -5.45 4.95
CA LEU A 46 13.15 -5.35 3.50
C LEU A 46 11.75 -5.77 3.02
N CYS A 47 11.00 -4.81 2.47
CA CYS A 47 9.65 -5.01 1.98
C CYS A 47 9.48 -4.43 0.57
N ASN A 48 8.44 -4.86 -0.13
CA ASN A 48 8.08 -4.31 -1.43
C ASN A 48 7.20 -3.07 -1.30
N GLY A 49 6.56 -2.85 -0.16
CA GLY A 49 5.86 -1.60 0.05
C GLY A 49 5.61 -1.30 1.51
N PHE A 50 5.40 -0.02 1.80
CA PHE A 50 5.09 0.48 3.12
C PHE A 50 3.97 1.51 3.04
N MET A 51 2.91 1.32 3.83
CA MET A 51 1.77 2.22 3.86
C MET A 51 1.61 2.87 5.21
N SER A 52 1.40 4.18 5.21
CA SER A 52 0.95 4.96 6.36
C SER A 52 -0.46 5.47 6.13
N VAL A 53 -1.36 5.19 7.07
CA VAL A 53 -2.72 5.75 7.11
C VAL A 53 -2.75 6.83 8.18
N TYR A 54 -3.15 8.03 7.80
CA TYR A 54 -3.30 9.18 8.68
C TYR A 54 -4.76 9.55 8.80
N VAL A 55 -5.23 9.83 10.02
CA VAL A 55 -6.49 10.54 10.24
C VAL A 55 -6.24 12.05 10.13
N VAL A 56 -7.19 12.77 9.55
CA VAL A 56 -7.19 14.23 9.44
C VAL A 56 -8.13 14.78 10.51
N GLU A 57 -7.56 15.49 11.47
CA GLU A 57 -8.31 16.14 12.56
C GLU A 57 -9.07 17.37 12.05
N PRO A 58 -10.07 17.86 12.81
CA PRO A 58 -10.79 19.09 12.45
C PRO A 58 -9.87 20.31 12.26
N SER A 59 -8.71 20.33 12.92
CA SER A 59 -7.67 21.35 12.77
C SER A 59 -6.88 21.26 11.45
N GLY A 60 -7.10 20.22 10.65
CA GLY A 60 -6.29 19.87 9.48
C GLY A 60 -5.00 19.12 9.81
N ARG A 61 -4.70 18.90 11.10
CA ARG A 61 -3.53 18.12 11.53
C ARG A 61 -3.70 16.65 11.12
N LYS A 62 -2.62 16.05 10.63
CA LYS A 62 -2.56 14.62 10.32
C LYS A 62 -1.96 13.87 11.49
N SER A 63 -2.66 12.86 11.98
CA SER A 63 -2.20 11.95 13.03
C SER A 63 -2.08 10.54 12.45
N LEU A 64 -0.96 9.86 12.70
CA LEU A 64 -0.74 8.51 12.21
C LEU A 64 -1.70 7.54 12.92
N LEU A 65 -2.53 6.86 12.13
CA LEU A 65 -3.51 5.89 12.63
C LEU A 65 -2.90 4.47 12.65
N VAL A 66 -2.47 3.98 11.49
CA VAL A 66 -1.95 2.61 11.34
C VAL A 66 -0.95 2.55 10.19
N THR A 67 -0.01 1.60 10.25
CA THR A 67 0.92 1.30 9.17
C THR A 67 0.92 -0.17 8.77
N TYR A 68 1.31 -0.43 7.52
CA TYR A 68 1.39 -1.78 6.95
C TYR A 68 2.67 -1.97 6.15
N GLU A 69 3.30 -3.12 6.29
CA GLU A 69 4.36 -3.60 5.40
C GLU A 69 3.80 -4.59 4.39
N PHE A 70 4.22 -4.47 3.13
CA PHE A 70 3.78 -5.31 2.03
C PHE A 70 4.94 -6.11 1.44
N SER A 71 4.70 -7.40 1.19
CA SER A 71 5.62 -8.28 0.46
C SER A 71 4.96 -8.76 -0.83
N LEU A 72 5.67 -8.60 -1.95
CA LEU A 72 5.22 -9.11 -3.25
C LEU A 72 5.33 -10.63 -3.29
N THR A 73 4.24 -11.26 -3.74
CA THR A 73 4.18 -12.72 -3.90
C THR A 73 4.24 -13.12 -5.37
N ARG A 74 3.52 -12.41 -6.25
CA ARG A 74 3.58 -12.61 -7.71
C ARG A 74 3.03 -11.39 -8.45
N MET A 75 3.38 -11.31 -9.74
CA MET A 75 2.88 -10.33 -10.70
C MET A 75 2.19 -11.04 -11.86
N GLU A 76 1.05 -10.51 -12.30
CA GLU A 76 0.31 -10.99 -13.47
C GLU A 76 -0.13 -9.78 -14.32
N GLY A 77 0.69 -9.43 -15.30
CA GLY A 77 0.46 -8.26 -16.16
C GLY A 77 0.38 -6.97 -15.33
N ASN A 78 -0.81 -6.38 -15.24
CA ASN A 78 -1.07 -5.15 -14.51
C ASN A 78 -1.61 -5.38 -13.08
N ILE A 79 -1.44 -6.59 -12.55
CA ILE A 79 -1.89 -7.00 -11.21
C ILE A 79 -0.69 -7.45 -10.38
N ALA A 80 -0.55 -6.90 -9.18
CA ALA A 80 0.41 -7.35 -8.17
C ALA A 80 -0.34 -8.02 -7.01
N TYR A 81 0.10 -9.22 -6.63
CA TYR A 81 -0.42 -9.93 -5.47
C TYR A 81 0.56 -9.74 -4.31
N LEU A 82 0.10 -9.15 -3.23
CA LEU A 82 0.87 -8.79 -2.05
C LEU A 82 0.33 -9.53 -0.82
N LYS A 83 1.20 -9.80 0.15
CA LYS A 83 0.82 -10.02 1.55
C LYS A 83 1.10 -8.75 2.33
N PHE A 84 0.32 -8.48 3.37
CA PHE A 84 0.60 -7.38 4.28
C PHE A 84 0.61 -7.85 5.74
N VAL A 85 1.41 -7.16 6.55
CA VAL A 85 1.53 -7.34 8.00
C VAL A 85 1.57 -5.96 8.67
N PRO A 86 1.41 -5.87 9.99
CA PRO A 86 1.53 -4.60 10.70
C PRO A 86 2.91 -3.97 10.50
N GLY A 87 2.95 -2.66 10.20
CA GLY A 87 4.22 -1.97 9.95
C GLY A 87 4.97 -1.57 11.22
N ARG A 88 4.28 -1.37 12.34
CA ARG A 88 4.89 -1.18 13.66
C ARG A 88 4.55 -2.37 14.55
N SER A 89 5.55 -3.23 14.77
CA SER A 89 5.40 -4.42 15.62
C SER A 89 4.88 -4.05 17.02
N GLY A 90 3.81 -4.72 17.45
CA GLY A 90 3.18 -4.50 18.76
C GLY A 90 2.36 -3.20 18.89
N MET A 91 2.24 -2.40 17.83
CA MET A 91 1.50 -1.14 17.83
C MET A 91 0.38 -1.11 16.78
N ASP A 92 0.62 -1.71 15.62
CA ASP A 92 -0.35 -1.83 14.54
C ASP A 92 -0.94 -3.24 14.50
N ASP A 93 -2.19 -3.33 14.02
CA ASP A 93 -2.89 -4.59 13.80
C ASP A 93 -3.23 -4.77 12.32
N GLY A 94 -3.42 -6.03 11.93
CA GLY A 94 -3.88 -6.41 10.61
C GLY A 94 -2.80 -7.06 9.77
N GLU A 95 -3.04 -8.31 9.42
CA GLU A 95 -2.27 -9.06 8.43
C GLU A 95 -3.20 -9.75 7.45
N GLY A 96 -2.74 -9.94 6.21
CA GLY A 96 -3.60 -10.49 5.17
C GLY A 96 -3.00 -10.46 3.77
N THR A 97 -3.90 -10.47 2.79
CA THR A 97 -3.54 -10.47 1.37
C THR A 97 -4.12 -9.24 0.67
N CYS A 98 -3.42 -8.74 -0.34
CA CYS A 98 -3.85 -7.59 -1.12
C CYS A 98 -3.61 -7.84 -2.61
N LYS A 99 -4.64 -7.58 -3.42
CA LYS A 99 -4.54 -7.47 -4.86
C LYS A 99 -4.44 -6.00 -5.23
N ALA A 100 -3.33 -5.61 -5.84
CA ALA A 100 -3.09 -4.28 -6.35
C ALA A 100 -3.21 -4.25 -7.88
N ILE A 101 -4.00 -3.34 -8.43
CA ILE A 101 -4.31 -3.26 -9.86
C ILE A 101 -3.86 -1.89 -10.38
N LEU A 102 -2.93 -1.88 -11.33
CA LEU A 102 -2.47 -0.67 -12.00
C LEU A 102 -3.25 -0.48 -13.31
N LYS A 103 -3.98 0.64 -13.43
CA LYS A 103 -4.72 0.97 -14.66
C LYS A 103 -4.72 2.47 -14.87
N ASN A 104 -4.34 2.92 -16.06
CA ASN A 104 -4.34 4.34 -16.45
C ASN A 104 -3.61 5.25 -15.45
N GLY A 105 -2.44 4.81 -14.96
CA GLY A 105 -1.64 5.56 -13.99
C GLY A 105 -2.23 5.64 -12.57
N LYS A 106 -3.29 4.89 -12.29
CA LYS A 106 -3.95 4.80 -10.98
C LYS A 106 -3.80 3.41 -10.40
N LEU A 107 -3.68 3.34 -9.08
CA LEU A 107 -3.57 2.10 -8.34
C LEU A 107 -4.85 1.87 -7.52
N GLN A 108 -5.41 0.66 -7.63
CA GLN A 108 -6.52 0.20 -6.81
C GLN A 108 -6.06 -0.96 -5.95
N LEU A 109 -6.40 -0.93 -4.66
CA LEU A 109 -6.04 -1.98 -3.70
C LEU A 109 -7.30 -2.70 -3.21
N ILE A 110 -7.21 -4.02 -3.14
CA ILE A 110 -8.26 -4.90 -2.62
C ILE A 110 -7.58 -5.83 -1.61
N GLY A 111 -7.68 -5.46 -0.33
CA GLY A 111 -7.10 -6.17 0.81
C GLY A 111 -8.14 -6.87 1.66
N THR A 112 -7.80 -8.08 2.09
CA THR A 112 -8.58 -8.88 3.04
C THR A 112 -7.64 -9.33 4.16
N ASP A 113 -8.01 -9.05 5.40
CA ASP A 113 -7.27 -9.53 6.57
C ASP A 113 -7.52 -11.03 6.84
N GLN A 114 -6.75 -11.64 7.75
CA GLN A 114 -6.93 -13.05 8.11
C GLN A 114 -8.30 -13.37 8.73
N GLY A 115 -9.00 -12.38 9.28
CA GLY A 115 -10.37 -12.51 9.78
C GLY A 115 -11.45 -12.40 8.69
N GLY A 116 -11.06 -12.24 7.42
CA GLY A 116 -11.97 -12.07 6.30
C GLY A 116 -12.54 -10.65 6.18
N LYS A 117 -12.07 -9.69 6.98
CA LYS A 117 -12.55 -8.30 6.94
C LYS A 117 -11.81 -7.52 5.88
N SER A 118 -12.49 -6.51 5.34
CA SER A 118 -11.91 -5.56 4.39
C SER A 118 -10.87 -4.67 5.06
N ALA A 119 -9.71 -4.50 4.42
CA ALA A 119 -8.70 -3.57 4.88
C ALA A 119 -9.13 -2.10 4.69
N LEU A 120 -8.59 -1.19 5.51
CA LEU A 120 -8.95 0.24 5.51
C LEU A 120 -8.70 0.94 4.17
N PHE A 121 -7.71 0.48 3.41
CA PHE A 121 -7.35 1.05 2.12
C PHE A 121 -8.24 0.60 0.95
N ASN A 122 -9.24 -0.27 1.21
CA ASN A 122 -10.15 -0.74 0.17
C ASN A 122 -11.04 0.38 -0.36
N GLY A 123 -11.37 0.29 -1.66
CA GLY A 123 -12.26 1.26 -2.32
C GLY A 123 -11.62 2.61 -2.64
N LEU A 124 -10.35 2.81 -2.25
CA LEU A 124 -9.62 4.03 -2.57
C LEU A 124 -8.92 3.94 -3.93
N THR A 125 -8.83 5.09 -4.59
CA THR A 125 -8.06 5.24 -5.83
C THR A 125 -6.79 6.02 -5.52
N PHE A 126 -5.65 5.37 -5.69
CA PHE A 126 -4.34 5.94 -5.46
C PHE A 126 -3.79 6.56 -6.76
N LYS A 127 -3.11 7.70 -6.62
CA LYS A 127 -2.48 8.46 -7.72
C LYS A 127 -1.03 8.78 -7.40
#